data_AF-E6ZQI0-F1
#
_entry.id   AF-E6ZQI0-F1
#
_cell.length_a   1.000
_cell.length_b   1.000
_cell.length_c   1.000
_cell.angle_alpha   90.00
_cell.angle_beta   90.00
_cell.angle_gamma   90.00
#
_symmetry.space_group_name_H-M   'P 1'
#
loop_
_entity.id
_entity.type
_entity.pdbx_description
1 polymer ?
#
loop_
_entity_poly.entity_id
_entity_poly.type
_entity_poly.pdbx_seq_one_letter_code
_entity_poly.pdbx_strand_id
1 'polypeptide(L)'
;MLNLRQQLGCVVRYLNRVLEIGQVAVAREVSEDQTTFDSLIATIEGVEAQLAKIDADTFNANEKGSVRCISYPHGYRATIPDNSMFMANLLRPLIFFHLTTTYNILRNQGAPLGKAVYMTPWWNSVLQDAWMNCDPPADASEE
;
A
#
# COMPACT_ATOMS: atom_id res chain seq x y z
N MET A 1 -12.98 14.36 4.43
CA MET A 1 -12.23 13.09 4.38
C MET A 1 -12.62 12.36 3.11
N LEU A 2 -11.66 11.79 2.36
CA LEU A 2 -11.98 11.00 1.16
C LEU A 2 -12.75 9.73 1.54
N ASN A 3 -13.67 9.29 0.68
CA ASN A 3 -14.44 8.06 0.87
C ASN A 3 -13.62 6.79 0.58
N LEU A 4 -14.16 5.60 0.86
CA LEU A 4 -13.46 4.32 0.67
C LEU A 4 -12.81 4.16 -0.71
N ARG A 5 -13.59 4.40 -1.78
CA ARG A 5 -13.13 4.29 -3.17
C ARG A 5 -11.99 5.27 -3.45
N GLN A 6 -12.11 6.50 -2.97
CA GLN A 6 -11.08 7.52 -3.15
C GLN A 6 -9.81 7.22 -2.36
N GLN A 7 -9.93 6.69 -1.14
CA GLN A 7 -8.77 6.25 -0.34
C GLN A 7 -8.02 5.12 -1.05
N LEU A 8 -8.75 4.14 -1.58
CA LEU A 8 -8.15 3.08 -2.40
C LEU A 8 -7.51 3.64 -3.68
N GLY A 9 -8.17 4.58 -4.34
CA GLY A 9 -7.62 5.26 -5.51
C GLY A 9 -6.31 6.00 -5.21
N CYS A 10 -6.18 6.62 -4.03
CA CYS A 10 -4.91 7.18 -3.58
C CYS A 10 -3.83 6.10 -3.42
N VAL A 11 -4.15 4.95 -2.80
CA VAL A 11 -3.19 3.83 -2.67
C VAL A 11 -2.71 3.38 -4.05
N VAL A 12 -3.62 3.10 -4.98
CA VAL A 12 -3.30 2.65 -6.35
C VAL A 12 -2.44 3.69 -7.08
N ARG A 13 -2.78 4.97 -6.98
CA ARG A 13 -2.02 6.07 -7.58
C ARG A 13 -0.57 6.13 -7.09
N TYR A 14 -0.35 5.96 -5.79
CA TYR A 14 0.99 5.97 -5.23
C TYR A 14 1.77 4.69 -5.56
N LEU A 15 1.10 3.54 -5.60
CA LEU A 15 1.70 2.30 -6.10
C LEU A 15 2.08 2.40 -7.58
N ASN A 16 1.30 3.12 -8.41
CA ASN A 16 1.69 3.39 -9.80
C ASN A 16 2.99 4.19 -9.90
N ARG A 17 3.34 5.03 -8.92
CA ARG A 17 4.68 5.67 -8.87
C ARG A 17 5.77 4.66 -8.55
N VAL A 18 5.49 3.69 -7.67
CA VAL A 18 6.42 2.58 -7.40
C VAL A 18 6.63 1.72 -8.66
N LEU A 19 5.57 1.44 -9.42
CA LEU A 19 5.66 0.73 -10.70
C LEU A 19 6.49 1.50 -11.73
N GLU A 20 6.37 2.83 -11.79
CA GLU A 20 7.21 3.69 -12.64
C GLU A 20 8.69 3.64 -12.22
N ILE A 21 8.99 3.65 -10.92
CA ILE A 21 10.37 3.47 -10.41
C ILE A 21 10.89 2.09 -10.82
N GLY A 22 10.07 1.05 -10.71
CA GLY A 22 10.39 -0.31 -11.13
C GLY A 22 10.40 -0.54 -12.63
N GLN A 23 10.18 0.49 -13.45
CA GLN A 23 10.20 0.43 -14.90
C GLN A 23 9.25 -0.64 -15.50
N VAL A 24 8.15 -0.92 -14.81
CA VAL A 24 7.08 -1.80 -15.29
C VAL A 24 5.84 -1.01 -15.68
N ALA A 25 4.88 -1.66 -16.34
CA ALA A 25 3.63 -1.01 -16.70
C ALA A 25 2.86 -0.59 -15.44
N VAL A 26 2.30 0.62 -15.45
CA VAL A 26 1.37 1.07 -14.40
C VAL A 26 0.06 0.31 -14.48
N ALA A 27 -0.60 0.14 -13.35
CA ALA A 27 -1.94 -0.45 -13.28
C ALA A 27 -3.02 0.57 -13.62
N ARG A 28 -4.23 0.06 -13.92
CA ARG A 28 -5.42 0.88 -14.11
C ARG A 28 -5.69 1.70 -12.83
N GLU A 29 -5.94 2.99 -12.99
CA GLU A 29 -6.33 3.87 -11.89
C GLU A 29 -7.78 3.59 -11.44
N VAL A 30 -8.08 3.86 -10.18
CA VAL A 30 -9.45 3.79 -9.67
C VAL A 30 -10.26 4.96 -10.24
N SER A 31 -11.38 4.67 -10.89
CA SER A 31 -12.22 5.63 -11.59
C SER A 31 -13.56 5.88 -10.87
N GLU A 32 -14.31 6.89 -11.34
CA GLU A 32 -15.60 7.29 -10.74
C GLU A 32 -16.76 6.33 -11.00
N ASP A 33 -16.68 5.60 -12.10
CA ASP A 33 -17.63 4.58 -12.52
C ASP A 33 -17.46 3.23 -11.79
N GLN A 34 -16.36 3.02 -11.06
CA GLN A 34 -16.16 1.80 -10.27
C GLN A 34 -16.97 1.85 -8.97
N THR A 35 -18.17 1.29 -9.00
CA THR A 35 -19.14 1.33 -7.90
C THR A 35 -19.31 0.01 -7.15
N THR A 36 -18.61 -1.06 -7.57
CA THR A 36 -18.69 -2.40 -6.96
C THR A 36 -17.37 -2.83 -6.34
N PHE A 37 -17.42 -3.66 -5.29
CA PHE A 37 -16.21 -4.23 -4.69
C PHE A 37 -15.41 -5.06 -5.69
N ASP A 38 -16.05 -5.89 -6.52
CA ASP A 38 -15.37 -6.71 -7.53
C ASP A 38 -14.54 -5.84 -8.50
N SER A 39 -15.07 -4.68 -8.92
CA SER A 39 -14.33 -3.78 -9.81
C SER A 39 -13.10 -3.16 -9.13
N LEU A 40 -13.17 -2.91 -7.82
CA LEU A 40 -12.06 -2.38 -7.03
C LEU A 40 -11.03 -3.47 -6.74
N ILE A 41 -11.48 -4.69 -6.41
CA ILE A 41 -10.63 -5.87 -6.21
C ILE A 41 -9.84 -6.19 -7.48
N ALA A 42 -10.49 -6.21 -8.65
CA ALA A 42 -9.82 -6.42 -9.93
C ALA A 42 -8.74 -5.35 -10.22
N THR A 43 -8.92 -4.12 -9.72
CA THR A 43 -7.88 -3.09 -9.80
C THR A 43 -6.68 -3.43 -8.93
N ILE A 44 -6.92 -3.88 -7.69
CA ILE A 44 -5.87 -4.28 -6.75
C ILE A 44 -5.09 -5.48 -7.30
N GLU A 45 -5.77 -6.51 -7.80
CA GLU A 45 -5.15 -7.67 -8.44
C GLU A 45 -4.27 -7.25 -9.64
N GLY A 46 -4.73 -6.28 -10.43
CA GLY A 46 -3.96 -5.69 -11.51
C GLY A 46 -2.68 -4.99 -11.03
N VAL A 47 -2.72 -4.30 -9.89
CA VAL A 47 -1.54 -3.68 -9.25
C VAL A 47 -0.57 -4.76 -8.76
N GLU A 48 -1.07 -5.77 -8.04
CA GLU A 48 -0.25 -6.89 -7.54
C GLU A 48 0.47 -7.61 -8.69
N ALA A 49 -0.23 -7.86 -9.80
CA ALA A 49 0.33 -8.49 -10.98
C ALA A 49 1.47 -7.67 -11.62
N GLN A 50 1.46 -6.33 -11.51
CA GLN A 50 2.58 -5.51 -11.99
C GLN A 50 3.70 -5.41 -10.96
N LEU A 51 3.39 -5.32 -9.67
CA LEU A 51 4.38 -5.33 -8.60
C LEU A 51 5.24 -6.60 -8.67
N ALA A 52 4.62 -7.76 -8.97
CA ALA A 52 5.32 -9.03 -9.12
C ALA A 52 6.31 -9.08 -10.31
N LYS A 53 6.26 -8.11 -11.23
CA LYS A 53 7.19 -8.01 -12.38
C LYS A 53 8.38 -7.11 -12.11
N ILE A 54 8.40 -6.40 -10.98
CA ILE A 54 9.53 -5.56 -10.63
C ILE A 54 10.74 -6.44 -10.38
N ASP A 55 11.78 -6.24 -11.19
CA ASP A 55 13.11 -6.77 -10.93
C ASP A 55 13.83 -5.93 -9.87
N ALA A 56 14.34 -6.58 -8.82
CA ALA A 56 14.91 -5.89 -7.67
C ALA A 56 16.19 -5.11 -8.02
N ASP A 57 17.05 -5.66 -8.89
CA ASP A 57 18.30 -5.02 -9.28
C ASP A 57 18.02 -3.79 -10.13
N THR A 58 17.09 -3.88 -11.08
CA THR A 58 16.62 -2.76 -11.89
C THR A 58 15.98 -1.67 -11.03
N PHE A 59 15.14 -2.05 -10.06
CA PHE A 59 14.51 -1.10 -9.14
C PHE A 59 15.54 -0.34 -8.30
N ASN A 60 16.50 -1.06 -7.71
CA ASN A 60 17.54 -0.48 -6.87
C ASN A 60 18.52 0.38 -7.69
N ALA A 61 18.88 -0.04 -8.90
CA ALA A 61 19.75 0.75 -9.79
C ALA A 61 19.11 2.09 -10.20
N ASN A 62 17.79 2.20 -10.16
CA ASN A 62 17.05 3.42 -10.46
C ASN A 62 16.91 4.37 -9.26
N GLU A 63 17.67 4.18 -8.17
CA GLU A 63 17.60 5.03 -6.96
C GLU A 63 17.76 6.53 -7.26
N LYS A 64 18.66 6.90 -8.20
CA LYS A 64 18.95 8.30 -8.56
C LYS A 64 18.12 8.79 -9.75
N GLY A 65 17.14 7.99 -10.17
CA GLY A 65 16.20 8.36 -11.22
C GLY A 65 15.26 9.49 -10.79
N SER A 66 14.24 9.73 -11.62
CA SER A 66 13.19 10.68 -11.28
C SER A 66 11.84 10.19 -11.79
N VAL A 67 10.80 10.54 -11.06
CA VAL A 67 9.42 10.23 -11.42
C VAL A 67 8.59 11.50 -11.42
N ARG A 68 7.69 11.62 -12.41
CA ARG A 68 6.71 12.70 -12.45
C ARG A 68 5.63 12.43 -11.42
N CYS A 69 5.70 13.13 -10.30
CA CYS A 69 4.67 13.11 -9.30
C CYS A 69 3.60 14.18 -9.63
N ILE A 70 2.33 13.80 -9.51
CA ILE A 70 1.24 14.76 -9.50
C ILE A 70 1.12 15.21 -8.05
N SER A 71 1.56 16.44 -7.77
CA SER A 71 1.43 17.03 -6.44
C SER A 71 -0.02 17.46 -6.18
N TYR A 72 -0.45 17.36 -4.93
CA TYR A 72 -1.66 17.98 -4.43
C TYR A 72 -1.29 19.37 -3.85
N PRO A 73 -2.00 20.47 -4.18
CA PRO A 73 -3.34 20.53 -4.75
C PRO A 73 -3.39 20.89 -6.26
N HIS A 74 -4.10 20.06 -7.03
CA HIS A 74 -4.68 20.29 -8.38
C HIS A 74 -3.74 20.86 -9.47
N GLY A 75 -3.30 19.96 -10.36
CA GLY A 75 -2.70 20.31 -11.65
C GLY A 75 -1.18 20.50 -11.66
N TYR A 76 -0.56 20.68 -10.50
CA TYR A 76 0.89 20.82 -10.40
C TYR A 76 1.61 19.49 -10.62
N ARG A 77 2.56 19.51 -11.55
CA ARG A 77 3.46 18.40 -11.83
C ARG A 77 4.83 18.78 -11.27
N ALA A 78 5.34 17.95 -10.37
CA ALA A 78 6.72 18.05 -9.91
C ALA A 78 7.47 16.81 -10.42
N THR A 79 8.62 17.03 -11.03
CA THR A 79 9.60 15.96 -11.18
C THR A 79 10.34 15.88 -9.85
N ILE A 80 10.18 14.77 -9.14
CA ILE A 80 10.92 14.54 -7.90
C ILE A 80 12.24 13.88 -8.31
N PRO A 81 13.39 14.57 -8.15
CA PRO A 81 14.68 13.92 -8.31
C PRO A 81 14.89 12.96 -7.15
N ASP A 82 15.66 11.89 -7.38
CA ASP A 82 16.00 10.88 -6.37
C ASP A 82 14.77 10.04 -5.95
N ASN A 83 14.66 8.87 -6.57
CA ASN A 83 13.60 7.90 -6.30
C ASN A 83 13.73 7.30 -4.89
N SER A 84 14.94 7.19 -4.33
CA SER A 84 15.15 6.69 -2.97
C SER A 84 14.56 7.65 -1.94
N MET A 85 14.88 8.94 -2.07
CA MET A 85 14.28 10.01 -1.25
C MET A 85 12.76 10.04 -1.43
N PHE A 86 12.27 9.99 -2.68
CA PHE A 86 10.83 10.01 -2.97
C PHE A 86 10.09 8.83 -2.34
N MET A 87 10.68 7.63 -2.41
CA MET A 87 10.11 6.41 -1.83
C MET A 87 10.06 6.48 -0.31
N ALA A 88 11.16 6.88 0.33
CA ALA A 88 11.28 6.94 1.79
C ALA A 88 10.41 8.04 2.41
N ASN A 89 10.44 9.24 1.84
CA ASN A 89 9.92 10.45 2.50
C ASN A 89 8.52 10.84 2.05
N LEU A 90 8.02 10.30 0.94
CA LEU A 90 6.70 10.68 0.40
C LEU A 90 5.82 9.48 0.07
N LEU A 91 6.26 8.57 -0.80
CA LEU A 91 5.40 7.44 -1.23
C LEU A 91 5.05 6.51 -0.08
N ARG A 92 6.05 6.05 0.68
CA ARG A 92 5.82 5.09 1.78
C ARG A 92 4.85 5.66 2.83
N PRO A 93 5.04 6.87 3.38
CA PRO A 93 4.07 7.45 4.31
C PRO A 93 2.65 7.59 3.72
N LEU A 94 2.53 8.03 2.46
CA LEU A 94 1.23 8.20 1.80
C LEU A 94 0.50 6.87 1.59
N ILE A 95 1.21 5.84 1.11
CA ILE A 95 0.65 4.51 0.92
C ILE A 95 0.08 3.98 2.25
N PHE A 96 0.86 4.05 3.33
CA PHE A 96 0.41 3.59 4.65
C PHE A 96 -0.74 4.40 5.22
N PHE A 97 -0.73 5.72 5.03
CA PHE A 97 -1.81 6.60 5.49
C PHE A 97 -3.15 6.22 4.83
N HIS A 98 -3.16 6.09 3.51
CA HIS A 98 -4.37 5.76 2.75
C HIS A 98 -4.80 4.30 2.96
N LEU A 99 -3.86 3.36 3.10
CA LEU A 99 -4.16 1.96 3.39
C LEU A 99 -4.79 1.80 4.79
N THR A 100 -4.19 2.42 5.81
CA THR A 100 -4.74 2.39 7.17
C THR A 100 -6.10 3.06 7.23
N THR A 101 -6.28 4.16 6.50
CA THR A 101 -7.59 4.83 6.42
C THR A 101 -8.64 3.94 5.75
N THR A 102 -8.27 3.22 4.69
CA THR A 102 -9.15 2.22 4.02
C THR A 102 -9.56 1.12 5.00
N TYR A 103 -8.60 0.56 5.74
CA TYR A 103 -8.85 -0.42 6.82
C TYR A 103 -9.83 0.13 7.87
N ASN A 104 -9.62 1.37 8.33
CA ASN A 104 -10.48 2.00 9.34
C ASN A 104 -11.90 2.24 8.83
N ILE A 105 -12.07 2.66 7.57
CA ILE A 105 -13.40 2.84 6.98
C ILE A 105 -14.13 1.50 6.92
N LEU A 106 -13.49 0.44 6.41
CA LEU A 106 -14.09 -0.89 6.34
C LEU A 106 -14.48 -1.41 7.73
N ARG A 107 -13.57 -1.31 8.71
CA ARG A 107 -13.83 -1.71 10.10
C ARG A 107 -14.98 -0.91 10.72
N ASN A 108 -15.06 0.39 10.46
CA ASN A 108 -16.16 1.24 10.93
C ASN A 108 -17.51 0.89 10.30
N GLN A 109 -17.52 0.29 9.10
CA GLN A 109 -18.72 -0.21 8.44
C GLN A 109 -19.08 -1.66 8.84
N GLY A 110 -18.42 -2.21 9.87
CA GLY A 110 -18.74 -3.54 10.39
C GLY A 110 -18.04 -4.70 9.68
N ALA A 111 -17.08 -4.43 8.77
CA ALA A 111 -16.26 -5.50 8.22
C ALA A 111 -15.48 -6.21 9.35
N PRO A 112 -15.39 -7.55 9.35
CA PRO A 112 -14.76 -8.34 10.42
C PRO A 112 -13.22 -8.27 10.33
N LEU A 113 -12.66 -7.06 10.33
CA LEU A 113 -11.23 -6.80 10.20
C LEU A 113 -10.60 -6.58 11.58
N GLY A 114 -9.58 -7.37 11.91
CA GLY A 114 -8.78 -7.25 13.13
C GLY A 114 -7.41 -6.60 12.90
N LYS A 115 -6.73 -6.19 13.97
CA LYS A 115 -5.31 -5.78 13.91
C LYS A 115 -4.45 -6.84 13.21
N ALA A 116 -4.73 -8.12 13.48
CA ALA A 116 -4.02 -9.24 12.86
C ALA A 116 -4.11 -9.19 11.33
N VAL A 117 -5.28 -8.91 10.74
CA VAL A 117 -5.45 -8.81 9.27
C VAL A 117 -4.54 -7.75 8.66
N TYR A 118 -4.32 -6.63 9.35
CA TYR A 118 -3.41 -5.59 8.90
C TYR A 118 -1.93 -5.94 9.15
N MET A 119 -1.62 -6.59 10.28
CA MET A 119 -0.25 -6.79 10.75
C MET A 119 0.46 -8.01 10.19
N THR A 120 -0.26 -9.13 9.99
CA THR A 120 0.37 -10.39 9.58
C THR A 120 1.10 -10.33 8.23
N PRO A 121 0.66 -9.54 7.22
CA PRO A 121 1.42 -9.41 5.97
C PRO A 121 2.81 -8.77 6.14
N TRP A 122 3.06 -8.08 7.26
CA TRP A 122 4.36 -7.44 7.56
C TRP A 122 5.29 -8.35 8.37
N TRP A 123 4.81 -9.51 8.84
CA TRP A 123 5.63 -10.42 9.62
C TRP A 123 6.62 -11.14 8.70
N ASN A 124 7.89 -11.14 9.10
CA ASN A 124 8.88 -12.05 8.53
C ASN A 124 8.79 -13.41 9.25
N SER A 125 9.57 -14.39 8.76
CA SER A 125 9.60 -15.73 9.37
C SER A 125 9.97 -15.72 10.85
N VAL A 126 10.82 -14.78 11.29
CA VAL A 126 11.21 -14.64 12.70
C VAL A 126 10.02 -14.23 13.57
N LEU A 127 9.28 -13.20 13.16
CA LEU A 127 8.09 -12.74 13.91
C LEU A 127 6.97 -13.77 13.87
N GLN A 128 6.82 -14.48 12.75
CA GLN A 128 5.82 -15.54 12.63
C GLN A 128 6.15 -16.71 13.57
N ASP A 129 7.39 -17.18 13.58
CA ASP A 129 7.84 -18.26 14.47
C ASP A 129 7.70 -17.87 15.95
N ALA A 130 8.17 -16.68 16.32
CA ALA A 130 8.06 -16.18 17.69
C ALA A 130 6.59 -16.06 18.17
N TRP A 131 5.66 -15.72 17.28
CA TRP A 131 4.24 -15.62 17.63
C TRP A 131 3.55 -16.97 17.72
N MET A 132 3.94 -17.95 16.89
CA MET A 132 3.36 -19.29 16.89
C MET A 132 3.88 -20.15 18.04
N ASN A 133 5.08 -19.83 18.55
CA ASN A 133 5.76 -20.57 19.63
C ASN A 133 5.91 -19.72 20.90
N CYS A 134 5.09 -18.68 21.09
CA CYS A 134 5.13 -17.92 22.34
C CYS A 134 4.65 -18.79 23.51
N ASP A 135 5.27 -18.61 24.68
CA ASP A 135 4.77 -19.23 25.90
C ASP A 135 3.31 -18.79 26.14
N PRO A 136 2.44 -19.70 26.62
CA PRO A 136 1.10 -19.30 27.03
C PRO A 136 1.22 -18.17 28.06
N PRO A 137 0.21 -17.29 28.17
CA PRO A 137 0.17 -16.32 29.25
C PRO A 137 0.42 -17.06 30.57
N ALA A 138 1.26 -16.50 31.44
CA ALA A 138 1.34 -16.98 32.82
C ALA A 138 -0.10 -17.09 33.33
N ASP A 139 -0.41 -18.29 33.77
CA ASP A 139 -1.66 -18.75 34.34
C ASP A 139 -2.38 -17.61 35.07
N ALA A 140 -3.47 -17.14 34.47
CA ALA A 140 -4.40 -16.19 35.08
C ALA A 140 -5.26 -16.90 36.15
N SER A 141 -4.66 -17.79 36.94
CA SER A 141 -5.29 -18.55 38.04
C SER A 141 -4.97 -18.00 39.42
N GLU A 142 -4.53 -16.74 39.52
CA GLU A 142 -4.45 -16.00 40.78
C GLU A 142 -5.00 -14.59 40.60
N GLU A 143 -6.34 -14.45 40.52
CA GLU A 143 -7.12 -13.32 41.07
C GLU A 143 -8.62 -13.62 41.08
#